data_AF-A0A1X1DC99-F1
#
_entry.id   AF-A0A1X1DC99-F1
#
_cell.length_a   1.000
_cell.length_b   1.000
_cell.length_c   1.000
_cell.angle_alpha   90.00
_cell.angle_beta   90.00
_cell.angle_gamma   90.00
#
_symmetry.space_group_name_H-M   'P 1'
#
loop_
_entity.id
_entity.type
_entity.pdbx_description
1 polymer ?
#
loop_
_entity_poly.entity_id
_entity_poly.type
_entity_poly.pdbx_seq_one_letter_code
_entity_poly.pdbx_strand_id
1 'polypeptide(L)' 'MSLETAPDEIKLAVDLIQLLEENHVPAATVLAALAIVQRDYQQKQAVEQQA' A
#
# COMPACT_ATOMS: atom_id res chain seq x y z
N MET A 1 -4.97 9.85 20.27
CA MET A 1 -5.89 10.22 19.18
C MET A 1 -5.92 9.03 18.24
N SER A 2 -7.05 8.34 18.15
CA SER A 2 -7.16 6.99 17.58
C SER A 2 -7.02 6.97 16.06
N LEU A 3 -6.28 5.98 15.54
CA LEU A 3 -6.28 5.59 14.12
C LEU A 3 -7.67 5.17 13.61
N GLU A 4 -8.63 4.95 14.51
CA GLU A 4 -10.01 4.53 14.21
C GLU A 4 -10.77 5.51 13.31
N THR A 5 -10.47 6.82 13.37
CA THR A 5 -11.12 7.84 12.52
C THR A 5 -10.32 8.21 11.27
N ALA A 6 -9.19 7.54 11.02
CA ALA A 6 -8.38 7.81 9.83
C ALA A 6 -9.06 7.27 8.55
N PRO A 7 -8.84 7.91 7.38
CA PRO A 7 -9.23 7.37 6.08
C PRO A 7 -8.67 5.95 5.87
N ASP A 8 -9.40 5.11 5.15
CA ASP A 8 -9.03 3.70 4.94
C ASP A 8 -7.66 3.53 4.28
N GLU A 9 -7.29 4.43 3.37
CA GLU A 9 -5.96 4.45 2.73
C GLU A 9 -4.82 4.68 3.72
N ILE A 10 -5.05 5.49 4.76
CA ILE A 10 -4.07 5.79 5.80
C ILE A 10 -3.93 4.61 6.75
N LYS A 11 -5.05 3.98 7.14
CA LYS A 11 -5.04 2.76 7.96
C LYS A 11 -4.28 1.64 7.25
N LEU A 12 -4.61 1.41 5.98
CA LEU A 12 -3.95 0.40 5.15
C LEU A 12 -2.45 0.68 5.04
N ALA A 13 -2.03 1.93 4.79
CA ALA A 13 -0.63 2.28 4.74
C ALA A 13 0.11 1.98 6.05
N VAL A 14 -0.51 2.26 7.21
CA VAL A 14 0.06 1.98 8.53
C VAL A 14 0.23 0.48 8.76
N ASP A 15 -0.80 -0.34 8.46
CA ASP A 15 -0.72 -1.80 8.57
C ASP A 15 0.38 -2.39 7.67
N LEU A 16 0.48 -1.89 6.42
CA LEU A 16 1.53 -2.33 5.49
C LEU A 16 2.93 -1.97 6.00
N ILE A 17 3.12 -0.76 6.54
CA ILE A 17 4.41 -0.34 7.09
C ILE A 17 4.79 -1.24 8.27
N GLN A 18 3.87 -1.47 9.20
CA GLN A 18 4.11 -2.34 10.36
C GLN A 18 4.53 -3.75 9.91
N LEU A 19 3.79 -4.36 8.97
CA LEU A 19 4.11 -5.69 8.45
C LEU A 19 5.52 -5.75 7.84
N LEU A 20 5.91 -4.73 7.08
CA LEU A 20 7.21 -4.68 6.42
C LEU A 20 8.36 -4.47 7.41
N GLU A 21 8.12 -3.69 8.46
CA GLU A 21 9.06 -3.50 9.57
C GLU A 21 9.24 -4.79 10.38
N GLU A 22 8.16 -5.51 10.70
CA GLU A 22 8.22 -6.81 11.40
C GLU A 22 9.02 -7.85 10.60
N ASN A 23 8.93 -7.80 9.27
CA ASN A 23 9.69 -8.65 8.37
C ASN A 23 11.11 -8.12 8.06
N HIS A 24 11.53 -7.02 8.68
CA HIS A 24 12.85 -6.40 8.50
C HIS A 24 13.20 -6.13 7.02
N VAL A 25 12.19 -5.78 6.21
CA VAL A 25 12.40 -5.57 4.78
C VAL A 25 13.12 -4.23 4.57
N PRO A 26 14.23 -4.19 3.79
CA PRO A 26 14.93 -2.95 3.53
C PRO A 26 14.04 -1.92 2.83
N ALA A 27 14.10 -0.65 3.24
CA ALA A 27 13.28 0.42 2.66
C ALA A 27 13.42 0.54 1.13
N ALA A 28 14.61 0.33 0.59
CA ALA A 28 14.82 0.34 -0.87
C ALA A 28 14.02 -0.76 -1.59
N THR A 29 13.96 -1.95 -1.00
CA THR A 29 13.16 -3.08 -1.51
C THR A 29 11.68 -2.80 -1.38
N VAL A 30 11.24 -2.23 -0.25
CA VAL A 30 9.85 -1.81 -0.04
C VAL A 30 9.42 -0.81 -1.10
N LEU A 31 10.19 0.25 -1.32
CA LEU A 31 9.87 1.29 -2.30
C LEU A 31 9.78 0.73 -3.73
N ALA A 32 10.70 -0.17 -4.10
CA ALA A 32 10.64 -0.85 -5.39
C ALA A 32 9.38 -1.73 -5.54
N ALA A 33 9.03 -2.48 -4.50
CA ALA A 33 7.83 -3.31 -4.48
C ALA A 33 6.54 -2.47 -4.55
N LEU A 34 6.45 -1.38 -3.78
CA LEU A 34 5.31 -0.46 -3.80
C LEU A 34 5.11 0.18 -5.17
N ALA A 35 6.18 0.50 -5.90
CA ALA A 35 6.08 1.00 -7.27
C ALA A 35 5.48 -0.04 -8.24
N ILE A 36 5.77 -1.33 -8.04
CA ILE A 36 5.19 -2.43 -8.83
C ILE A 36 3.71 -2.59 -8.47
N VAL A 37 3.39 -2.65 -7.19
CA VAL A 37 2.01 -2.78 -6.68
C VAL A 37 1.15 -1.61 -7.18
N GLN A 38 1.65 -0.38 -7.08
CA GLN A 38 0.94 0.81 -7.57
C GLN A 38 0.58 0.67 -9.05
N ARG A 39 1.52 0.22 -9.90
CA ARG A 39 1.26 0.04 -11.33
C ARG A 39 0.21 -1.04 -11.60
N ASP A 40 0.26 -2.15 -10.87
CA ASP A 40 -0.72 -3.25 -11.00
C ASP A 40 -2.14 -2.77 -10.65
N TYR A 41 -2.30 -2.04 -9.53
CA TYR A 41 -3.60 -1.47 -9.17
C TYR A 41 -4.08 -0.36 -10.11
N GLN A 42 -3.17 0.45 -10.66
CA GLN A 42 -3.53 1.42 -11.71
C GLN A 42 -4.08 0.71 -12.96
N GLN A 43 -3.47 -0.41 -13.35
CA GLN A 43 -3.97 -1.20 -14.49
C GLN A 43 -5.33 -1.83 -14.18
N LYS A 44 -5.51 -2.40 -12.97
CA LYS A 44 -6.81 -2.96 -12.54
C LYS A 44 -7.89 -1.89 -12.53
N GLN A 45 -7.62 -0.73 -11.92
CA GLN A 45 -8.54 0.39 -11.89
C GLN A 45 -8.91 0.85 -13.31
N ALA A 46 -7.95 0.92 -14.23
CA ALA A 46 -8.22 1.28 -15.63
C ALA A 46 -9.11 0.25 -16.34
N VAL A 47 -8.99 -1.04 -16.02
CA VAL A 47 -9.86 -2.11 -16.54
C VAL A 47 -11.25 -2.02 -15.91
N GLU A 48 -11.34 -1.81 -14.60
CA GLU A 48 -12.61 -1.66 -13.86
C GLU A 48 -13.41 -0.44 -14.31
N GLN A 49 -12.74 0.65 -14.71
CA GLN A 49 -13.39 1.84 -15.27
C GLN A 49 -13.88 1.66 -16.72
N GLN A 50 -13.44 0.60 -17.41
CA GLN A 50 -13.83 0.29 -18.79
C GLN A 50 -14.90 -0.81 -18.87
N ALA A 51 -15.28 -1.40 -17.74
CA ALA A 51 -16.32 -2.42 -17.61
C ALA A 51 -17.66 -1.80 -17.17
#